data_AF-A0AAD1WR81-F1
#
_entry.id   AF-A0AAD1WR81-F1
#
_cell.length_a   1.000
_cell.length_b   1.000
_cell.length_c   1.000
_cell.angle_alpha   90.00
_cell.angle_beta   90.00
_cell.angle_gamma   90.00
#
_symmetry.space_group_name_H-M   'P 1'
#
loop_
_entity.id
_entity.type
_entity.pdbx_description
1 polymer ?
#
loop_
_entity_poly.entity_id
_entity_poly.type
_entity_poly.pdbx_seq_one_letter_code
_entity_poly.pdbx_strand_id
1 'polypeptide(L)'
;MVKVGVNGFGRIGRLVTRAAFLTGKIDIVAINDPFIDLDYMVYMFKYDSTHGNFKGTVEAVNGKLVVNGHAITVFQERDPSNIKWGDAGAVYVVESTGVFTTIEKASLHLKGGAKRVIISAPSADAPMFVIGVNHEKYDNSLKVVSNASCTTNCLAPLAKVINDNFHIVEGLMTTVHAFTATQKTVDGPSGKLWRDGRGAGQNIIPASTGAAKAVGKVIPELNGKLTGMAFRVPTPNVSVVDLTVRLEKPVSSHLSRLLLRLQLKDP
;
A
#
# COMPACT_ATOMS: atom_id res chain seq x y z
N MET A 1 -8.57 -19.36 -9.53
CA MET A 1 -8.26 -17.95 -9.23
C MET A 1 -7.94 -17.83 -7.74
N VAL A 2 -7.01 -16.97 -7.33
CA VAL A 2 -6.65 -16.82 -5.91
C VAL A 2 -7.78 -16.08 -5.19
N LYS A 3 -8.33 -16.70 -4.14
CA LYS A 3 -9.43 -16.13 -3.33
C LYS A 3 -8.87 -15.24 -2.22
N VAL A 4 -9.34 -14.01 -2.16
CA VAL A 4 -8.79 -12.93 -1.34
C VAL A 4 -9.87 -12.32 -0.45
N GLY A 5 -9.53 -12.15 0.82
CA GLY A 5 -10.24 -11.31 1.78
C GLY A 5 -9.57 -9.93 1.91
N VAL A 6 -10.34 -8.89 2.19
CA VAL A 6 -9.83 -7.53 2.45
C VAL A 6 -10.23 -7.10 3.85
N ASN A 7 -9.25 -6.82 4.72
CA ASN A 7 -9.49 -6.23 6.04
C ASN A 7 -9.22 -4.71 5.99
N GLY A 8 -10.23 -3.92 6.36
CA GLY A 8 -10.24 -2.46 6.26
C GLY A 8 -10.67 -2.01 4.87
N PHE A 9 -11.90 -1.50 4.75
CA PHE A 9 -12.48 -1.06 3.47
C PHE A 9 -12.32 0.45 3.25
N GLY A 10 -11.14 0.95 3.64
CA GLY A 10 -10.69 2.32 3.43
C GLY A 10 -10.19 2.59 2.00
N ARG A 11 -9.34 3.62 1.84
CA ARG A 11 -8.79 4.00 0.53
C ARG A 11 -8.09 2.84 -0.18
N ILE A 12 -7.19 2.13 0.52
CA ILE A 12 -6.43 1.02 -0.07
C ILE A 12 -7.35 -0.19 -0.32
N GLY A 13 -8.12 -0.63 0.67
CA GLY A 13 -9.02 -1.77 0.53
C GLY A 13 -9.98 -1.64 -0.66
N ARG A 14 -10.65 -0.48 -0.81
CA ARG A 14 -11.55 -0.25 -1.96
C ARG A 14 -10.82 -0.26 -3.29
N LEU A 15 -9.63 0.33 -3.38
CA LEU A 15 -8.86 0.36 -4.63
C LEU A 15 -8.29 -1.00 -5.01
N VAL A 16 -7.90 -1.82 -4.02
CA VAL A 16 -7.54 -3.23 -4.25
C VAL A 16 -8.74 -3.99 -4.81
N THR A 17 -9.93 -3.83 -4.23
CA THR A 17 -11.15 -4.46 -4.76
C THR A 17 -11.48 -3.97 -6.16
N ARG A 18 -11.40 -2.66 -6.45
CA ARG A 18 -11.60 -2.13 -7.82
C ARG A 18 -10.60 -2.72 -8.81
N ALA A 19 -9.32 -2.81 -8.44
CA ALA A 19 -8.28 -3.38 -9.29
C ALA A 19 -8.49 -4.88 -9.55
N ALA A 20 -8.99 -5.63 -8.56
CA ALA A 20 -9.36 -7.03 -8.74
C ALA A 20 -10.43 -7.21 -9.82
N PHE A 21 -11.52 -6.42 -9.76
CA PHE A 21 -12.59 -6.46 -10.77
C PHE A 21 -12.16 -5.95 -12.15
N LEU A 22 -11.26 -4.97 -12.22
CA LEU A 22 -10.76 -4.44 -13.48
C LEU A 22 -9.85 -5.44 -14.20
N THR A 23 -9.02 -6.15 -13.44
CA THR A 23 -7.96 -7.01 -14.01
C THR A 23 -8.34 -8.49 -14.09
N GLY A 24 -9.31 -8.95 -13.29
CA GLY A 24 -9.70 -10.35 -13.19
C GLY A 24 -8.61 -11.28 -12.66
N LYS A 25 -7.52 -10.75 -12.07
CA LYS A 25 -6.36 -11.54 -11.63
C LYS A 25 -6.59 -12.26 -10.29
N ILE A 26 -7.45 -11.70 -9.43
CA ILE A 26 -7.79 -12.25 -8.11
C ILE A 26 -9.29 -12.18 -7.88
N ASP A 27 -9.79 -13.06 -7.03
CA ASP A 27 -11.20 -13.19 -6.67
C ASP A 27 -11.43 -12.64 -5.26
N ILE A 28 -12.14 -11.51 -5.14
CA ILE A 28 -12.50 -10.95 -3.83
C ILE A 28 -13.74 -11.69 -3.32
N VAL A 29 -13.57 -12.45 -2.24
CA VAL A 29 -14.66 -13.29 -1.68
C VAL A 29 -15.17 -12.79 -0.35
N ALA A 30 -14.39 -11.94 0.35
CA ALA A 30 -14.78 -11.38 1.64
C ALA A 30 -14.19 -9.98 1.89
N ILE A 31 -14.94 -9.14 2.60
CA ILE A 31 -14.51 -7.82 3.08
C ILE A 31 -14.88 -7.70 4.56
N ASN A 32 -14.00 -7.13 5.36
CA ASN A 32 -14.27 -6.78 6.76
C ASN A 32 -14.03 -5.28 7.01
N ASP A 33 -15.03 -4.59 7.58
CA ASP A 33 -14.82 -3.27 8.19
C ASP A 33 -15.87 -3.02 9.29
N PRO A 34 -15.46 -2.85 10.57
CA PRO A 34 -16.38 -2.67 11.68
C PRO A 34 -17.04 -1.27 11.74
N PHE A 35 -16.67 -0.36 10.84
CA PHE A 35 -17.17 1.03 10.85
C PHE A 35 -18.00 1.39 9.61
N ILE A 36 -18.19 0.44 8.69
CA ILE A 36 -18.88 0.65 7.42
C ILE A 36 -19.92 -0.47 7.28
N ASP A 37 -21.20 -0.13 7.35
CA ASP A 37 -22.28 -1.08 7.04
C ASP A 37 -22.39 -1.34 5.54
N LEU A 38 -23.18 -2.35 5.15
CA LEU A 38 -23.27 -2.82 3.78
C LEU A 38 -23.75 -1.75 2.80
N ASP A 39 -24.78 -0.97 3.17
CA ASP A 39 -25.30 0.10 2.31
C ASP A 39 -24.26 1.22 2.15
N TYR A 40 -23.52 1.52 3.21
CA TYR A 40 -22.44 2.48 3.14
C TYR A 40 -21.24 1.95 2.32
N MET A 41 -20.93 0.65 2.39
CA MET A 41 -19.94 0.01 1.51
C MET A 41 -20.31 0.18 0.04
N VAL A 42 -21.58 -0.04 -0.33
CA VAL A 42 -22.09 0.17 -1.70
C VAL A 42 -21.83 1.62 -2.13
N TYR A 43 -22.22 2.59 -1.30
CA TYR A 43 -22.02 4.02 -1.60
C TYR A 43 -20.53 4.37 -1.78
N MET A 44 -19.68 4.02 -0.80
CA MET A 44 -18.25 4.36 -0.81
C MET A 44 -17.49 3.66 -1.94
N PHE A 45 -17.96 2.49 -2.37
CA PHE A 45 -17.37 1.78 -3.50
C PHE A 45 -17.86 2.34 -4.85
N LYS A 46 -19.12 2.77 -4.94
CA LYS A 46 -19.70 3.37 -6.16
C LYS A 46 -19.10 4.74 -6.47
N TYR A 47 -18.93 5.60 -5.48
CA TYR A 47 -18.47 6.98 -5.65
C TYR A 47 -17.08 7.19 -5.03
N ASP A 48 -16.10 7.59 -5.84
CA ASP A 48 -14.76 7.92 -5.38
C ASP A 48 -14.34 9.30 -5.89
N SER A 49 -14.07 10.24 -4.98
CA SER A 49 -13.71 11.62 -5.35
C SER A 49 -12.39 11.74 -6.10
N THR A 50 -11.53 10.72 -6.06
CA THR A 50 -10.23 10.72 -6.73
C THR A 50 -10.26 9.93 -8.03
N HIS A 51 -10.91 8.78 -8.03
CA HIS A 51 -10.88 7.82 -9.15
C HIS A 51 -12.21 7.74 -9.91
N GLY A 52 -13.14 8.64 -9.59
CA GLY A 52 -14.46 8.70 -10.21
C GLY A 52 -15.37 7.53 -9.86
N ASN A 53 -16.53 7.54 -10.50
CA ASN A 53 -17.56 6.52 -10.29
C ASN A 53 -17.11 5.16 -10.80
N PHE A 54 -17.39 4.11 -10.04
CA PHE A 54 -17.24 2.74 -10.50
C PHE A 54 -18.15 2.52 -11.73
N LYS A 55 -17.61 1.87 -12.77
CA LYS A 55 -18.30 1.72 -14.05
C LYS A 55 -19.25 0.52 -14.11
N GLY A 56 -19.08 -0.44 -13.21
CA GLY A 56 -19.92 -1.63 -13.09
C GLY A 56 -21.10 -1.46 -12.13
N THR A 57 -21.76 -2.56 -11.81
CA THR A 57 -22.85 -2.59 -10.83
C THR A 57 -22.31 -2.87 -9.43
N VAL A 58 -22.94 -2.26 -8.43
CA VAL A 58 -22.61 -2.39 -7.01
C VAL A 58 -23.91 -2.29 -6.23
N GLU A 59 -24.26 -3.33 -5.50
CA GLU A 59 -25.53 -3.42 -4.79
C GLU A 59 -25.42 -4.30 -3.53
N ALA A 60 -26.38 -4.13 -2.63
CA ALA A 60 -26.54 -4.95 -1.44
C ALA A 60 -27.64 -5.99 -1.70
N VAL A 61 -27.29 -7.28 -1.70
CA VAL A 61 -28.24 -8.37 -1.96
C VAL A 61 -28.03 -9.47 -0.93
N ASN A 62 -29.09 -9.83 -0.20
CA ASN A 62 -29.09 -10.91 0.80
C ASN A 62 -27.94 -10.80 1.82
N GLY A 63 -27.68 -9.58 2.32
CA GLY A 63 -26.61 -9.32 3.29
C GLY A 63 -25.19 -9.40 2.71
N LYS A 64 -25.03 -9.44 1.38
CA LYS A 64 -23.74 -9.46 0.69
C LYS A 64 -23.55 -8.23 -0.17
N LEU A 65 -22.30 -7.84 -0.35
CA LEU A 65 -21.92 -6.85 -1.35
C LEU A 65 -21.81 -7.57 -2.69
N VAL A 66 -22.61 -7.17 -3.67
CA VAL A 66 -22.59 -7.74 -5.01
C VAL A 66 -21.99 -6.72 -5.97
N VAL A 67 -20.90 -7.10 -6.64
CA VAL A 67 -20.21 -6.26 -7.63
C VAL A 67 -20.19 -6.99 -8.96
N ASN A 68 -20.78 -6.41 -10.01
CA ASN A 68 -20.93 -7.08 -11.32
C ASN A 68 -21.54 -8.48 -11.22
N GLY A 69 -22.53 -8.67 -10.34
CA GLY A 69 -23.16 -9.98 -10.08
C GLY A 69 -22.33 -10.93 -9.20
N HIS A 70 -21.10 -10.57 -8.83
CA HIS A 70 -20.25 -11.36 -7.94
C HIS A 70 -20.53 -11.05 -6.48
N ALA A 71 -20.95 -12.06 -5.70
CA ALA A 71 -21.32 -11.90 -4.31
C ALA A 71 -20.11 -12.03 -3.37
N ILE A 72 -19.94 -11.03 -2.51
CA ILE A 72 -18.84 -10.90 -1.54
C ILE A 72 -19.42 -10.93 -0.13
N THR A 73 -18.89 -11.83 0.72
CA THR A 73 -19.29 -11.89 2.13
C THR A 73 -18.76 -10.68 2.88
N VAL A 74 -19.60 -10.05 3.71
CA VAL A 74 -19.23 -8.90 4.53
C VAL A 74 -19.17 -9.29 6.00
N PHE A 75 -18.12 -8.85 6.68
CA PHE A 75 -17.93 -8.96 8.12
C PHE A 75 -17.76 -7.55 8.73
N GLN A 76 -18.06 -7.41 10.02
CA GLN A 76 -17.90 -6.16 10.77
C GLN A 76 -17.18 -6.39 12.11
N GLU A 77 -16.16 -7.24 12.09
CA GLU A 77 -15.39 -7.61 13.27
C GLU A 77 -14.27 -6.61 13.54
N ARG A 78 -14.14 -6.21 14.80
CA ARG A 78 -13.00 -5.38 15.26
C ARG A 78 -11.76 -6.20 15.54
N ASP A 79 -11.94 -7.42 16.05
CA ASP A 79 -10.85 -8.36 16.30
C ASP A 79 -10.61 -9.21 15.04
N PRO A 80 -9.44 -9.11 14.40
CA PRO A 80 -9.09 -9.90 13.23
C PRO A 80 -9.22 -11.42 13.38
N SER A 81 -9.16 -11.94 14.61
CA SER A 81 -9.28 -13.37 14.91
C SER A 81 -10.71 -13.90 14.88
N ASN A 82 -11.71 -13.02 14.98
CA ASN A 82 -13.12 -13.39 14.88
C ASN A 82 -13.59 -13.52 13.42
N ILE A 83 -12.88 -12.90 12.48
CA ILE A 83 -13.26 -12.90 11.06
C ILE A 83 -13.16 -14.32 10.49
N LYS A 84 -14.28 -14.87 10.02
CA LYS A 84 -14.37 -16.23 9.48
C LYS A 84 -13.98 -16.30 8.00
N TRP A 85 -12.72 -16.01 7.70
CA TRP A 85 -12.17 -16.05 6.34
C TRP A 85 -12.36 -17.40 5.65
N GLY A 86 -12.16 -18.50 6.38
CA GLY A 86 -12.31 -19.86 5.87
C GLY A 86 -13.71 -20.15 5.34
N ASP A 87 -14.74 -19.70 6.05
CA ASP A 87 -16.16 -19.90 5.70
C ASP A 87 -16.52 -19.16 4.40
N ALA A 88 -15.90 -17.99 4.18
CA ALA A 88 -16.02 -17.25 2.92
C ALA A 88 -15.07 -17.74 1.81
N GLY A 89 -14.19 -18.71 2.10
CA GLY A 89 -13.21 -19.26 1.17
C GLY A 89 -12.00 -18.36 0.89
N ALA A 90 -11.76 -17.33 1.71
CA ALA A 90 -10.60 -16.44 1.56
C ALA A 90 -9.31 -17.16 1.99
N VAL A 91 -8.35 -17.28 1.06
CA VAL A 91 -7.06 -17.94 1.28
C VAL A 91 -5.96 -16.93 1.61
N TYR A 92 -5.97 -15.81 0.90
CA TYR A 92 -5.08 -14.67 1.14
C TYR A 92 -5.89 -13.53 1.76
N VAL A 93 -5.28 -12.76 2.66
CA VAL A 93 -5.88 -11.55 3.23
C VAL A 93 -5.01 -10.34 2.94
N VAL A 94 -5.62 -9.29 2.44
CA VAL A 94 -5.02 -7.96 2.37
C VAL A 94 -5.35 -7.23 3.68
N GLU A 95 -4.35 -7.01 4.51
CA GLU A 95 -4.47 -6.23 5.74
C GLU A 95 -4.21 -4.76 5.44
N SER A 96 -5.29 -3.98 5.34
CA SER A 96 -5.27 -2.57 4.93
C SER A 96 -5.96 -1.61 5.90
N THR A 97 -6.10 -2.02 7.17
CA THR A 97 -6.61 -1.16 8.25
C THR A 97 -5.60 -0.10 8.68
N GLY A 98 -4.30 -0.40 8.55
CA GLY A 98 -3.20 0.41 9.07
C GLY A 98 -2.92 0.21 10.57
N VAL A 99 -3.62 -0.71 11.25
CA VAL A 99 -3.48 -0.96 12.69
C VAL A 99 -2.73 -2.26 13.00
N PHE A 100 -2.88 -3.28 12.15
CA PHE A 100 -2.32 -4.62 12.35
C PHE A 100 -1.06 -4.84 11.48
N THR A 101 -0.04 -3.99 11.66
CA THR A 101 1.14 -3.95 10.78
C THR A 101 2.35 -4.76 11.26
N THR A 102 2.20 -5.59 12.30
CA THR A 102 3.25 -6.52 12.77
C THR A 102 2.88 -7.96 12.45
N ILE A 103 3.86 -8.87 12.43
CA ILE A 103 3.61 -10.31 12.20
C ILE A 103 2.59 -10.82 13.22
N GLU A 104 2.78 -10.52 14.51
CA GLU A 104 1.90 -10.96 15.59
C GLU A 104 0.44 -10.57 15.33
N LYS A 105 0.21 -9.29 15.05
CA LYS A 105 -1.13 -8.73 14.85
C LYS A 105 -1.78 -9.23 13.57
N ALA A 106 -1.04 -9.22 12.46
CA ALA A 106 -1.54 -9.70 11.17
C ALA A 106 -1.82 -11.22 11.18
N SER A 107 -1.06 -11.99 11.99
CA SER A 107 -1.26 -13.44 12.14
C SER A 107 -2.60 -13.81 12.77
N LEU A 108 -3.31 -12.87 13.40
CA LEU A 108 -4.66 -13.11 13.92
C LEU A 108 -5.63 -13.57 12.81
N HIS A 109 -5.45 -13.12 11.57
CA HIS A 109 -6.25 -13.59 10.43
C HIS A 109 -6.09 -15.09 10.14
N LEU A 110 -4.95 -15.68 10.51
CA LEU A 110 -4.70 -17.11 10.31
C LEU A 110 -5.62 -17.96 11.19
N LYS A 111 -6.05 -17.44 12.35
CA LYS A 111 -7.06 -18.09 13.22
C LYS A 111 -8.42 -18.17 12.55
N GLY A 112 -8.73 -17.18 11.70
CA GLY A 112 -9.95 -17.12 10.89
C GLY A 112 -9.97 -18.05 9.67
N GLY A 113 -8.90 -18.80 9.41
CA GLY A 113 -8.80 -19.75 8.31
C GLY A 113 -7.99 -19.27 7.10
N ALA A 114 -7.58 -18.00 7.07
CA ALA A 114 -6.67 -17.49 6.05
C ALA A 114 -5.32 -18.24 6.11
N LYS A 115 -4.66 -18.39 4.96
CA LYS A 115 -3.36 -19.05 4.85
C LYS A 115 -2.20 -18.06 4.75
N ARG A 116 -2.43 -16.90 4.15
CA ARG A 116 -1.41 -15.87 3.91
C ARG A 116 -1.98 -14.49 4.15
N VAL A 117 -1.15 -13.58 4.65
CA VAL A 117 -1.51 -12.18 4.91
C VAL A 117 -0.50 -11.25 4.26
N ILE A 118 -1.00 -10.27 3.52
CA ILE A 118 -0.23 -9.19 2.93
C ILE A 118 -0.62 -7.88 3.63
N ILE A 119 0.31 -7.31 4.39
CA ILE A 119 0.15 -6.00 5.01
C ILE A 119 0.36 -4.94 3.94
N SER A 120 -0.61 -4.04 3.77
CA SER A 120 -0.57 -2.96 2.76
C SER A 120 0.20 -1.70 3.23
N ALA A 121 1.15 -1.89 4.14
CA ALA A 121 1.95 -0.85 4.77
C ALA A 121 3.29 -1.43 5.21
N PRO A 122 4.33 -0.61 5.47
CA PRO A 122 5.58 -1.08 6.05
C PRO A 122 5.34 -1.81 7.37
N SER A 123 6.05 -2.92 7.54
CA SER A 123 6.06 -3.67 8.78
C SER A 123 7.38 -3.50 9.51
N ALA A 124 7.33 -3.52 10.84
CA ALA A 124 8.52 -3.48 11.68
C ALA A 124 9.29 -4.80 11.60
N ASP A 125 8.57 -5.92 11.47
CA ASP A 125 9.07 -7.28 11.64
C ASP A 125 8.74 -8.21 10.45
N ALA A 126 7.71 -7.94 9.64
CA ALA A 126 7.39 -8.75 8.47
C ALA A 126 8.34 -8.45 7.29
N PRO A 127 8.80 -9.49 6.54
CA PRO A 127 9.55 -9.30 5.30
C PRO A 127 8.80 -8.42 4.31
N MET A 128 9.51 -7.45 3.72
CA MET A 128 8.95 -6.51 2.76
C MET A 128 9.34 -6.88 1.33
N PHE A 129 8.36 -6.79 0.43
CA PHE A 129 8.55 -7.04 -0.99
C PHE A 129 8.11 -5.84 -1.82
N VAL A 130 8.88 -5.56 -2.87
CA VAL A 130 8.55 -4.63 -3.95
C VAL A 130 8.63 -5.41 -5.26
N ILE A 131 7.53 -5.41 -6.01
CA ILE A 131 7.43 -6.07 -7.32
C ILE A 131 8.46 -5.46 -8.27
N GLY A 132 9.17 -6.31 -9.02
CA GLY A 132 10.25 -5.88 -9.91
C GLY A 132 11.61 -5.58 -9.22
N VAL A 133 11.68 -5.69 -7.89
CA VAL A 133 12.92 -5.41 -7.13
C VAL A 133 13.44 -6.64 -6.39
N ASN A 134 12.61 -7.23 -5.51
CA ASN A 134 13.02 -8.36 -4.67
C ASN A 134 11.93 -9.42 -4.49
N HIS A 135 10.80 -9.30 -5.21
CA HIS A 135 9.67 -10.22 -5.15
C HIS A 135 10.00 -11.68 -5.44
N GLU A 136 11.05 -11.94 -6.23
CA GLU A 136 11.57 -13.28 -6.53
C GLU A 136 12.19 -13.98 -5.30
N LYS A 137 12.49 -13.23 -4.24
CA LYS A 137 12.93 -13.77 -2.95
C LYS A 137 11.76 -14.24 -2.07
N TYR A 138 10.53 -14.08 -2.52
CA TYR A 138 9.36 -14.58 -1.81
C TYR A 138 9.41 -16.11 -1.77
N ASP A 139 9.17 -16.66 -0.58
CA ASP A 139 9.05 -18.10 -0.37
C ASP A 139 7.70 -18.42 0.27
N ASN A 140 7.19 -19.62 -0.05
CA ASN A 140 5.90 -20.09 0.41
C ASN A 140 5.84 -20.36 1.92
N SER A 141 6.95 -20.48 2.66
CA SER A 141 6.90 -20.59 4.13
C SER A 141 6.46 -19.28 4.80
N LEU A 142 6.63 -18.14 4.13
CA LEU A 142 6.26 -16.83 4.65
C LEU A 142 4.74 -16.67 4.71
N LYS A 143 4.20 -16.73 5.93
CA LYS A 143 2.75 -16.58 6.17
C LYS A 143 2.27 -15.14 6.19
N VAL A 144 3.11 -14.22 6.66
CA VAL A 144 2.81 -12.79 6.76
C VAL A 144 3.95 -12.03 6.09
N VAL A 145 3.58 -11.18 5.14
CA VAL A 145 4.52 -10.33 4.40
C VAL A 145 3.96 -8.91 4.30
N SER A 146 4.80 -7.95 3.94
CA SER A 146 4.41 -6.56 3.70
C SER A 146 4.72 -6.15 2.27
N ASN A 147 3.81 -5.41 1.65
CA ASN A 147 4.02 -4.79 0.33
C ASN A 147 4.71 -3.42 0.44
N ALA A 148 5.48 -3.20 1.52
CA ALA A 148 6.15 -1.95 1.83
C ALA A 148 5.20 -0.73 1.84
N SER A 149 5.70 0.46 1.46
CA SER A 149 4.91 1.69 1.32
C SER A 149 4.79 2.11 -0.15
N CYS A 150 3.84 2.99 -0.46
CA CYS A 150 3.75 3.66 -1.76
C CYS A 150 5.07 4.33 -2.17
N THR A 151 5.71 5.07 -1.26
CA THR A 151 7.00 5.72 -1.52
C THR A 151 8.13 4.73 -1.74
N THR A 152 8.17 3.62 -0.99
CA THR A 152 9.19 2.56 -1.21
C THR A 152 8.99 1.87 -2.56
N ASN A 153 7.75 1.60 -2.97
CA ASN A 153 7.45 1.04 -4.28
C ASN A 153 7.79 2.00 -5.43
N CYS A 154 7.72 3.32 -5.21
CA CYS A 154 8.17 4.31 -6.18
C CYS A 154 9.71 4.40 -6.24
N LEU A 155 10.37 4.47 -5.09
CA LEU A 155 11.81 4.71 -4.99
C LEU A 155 12.66 3.48 -5.32
N ALA A 156 12.26 2.28 -4.88
CA ALA A 156 13.12 1.10 -4.96
C ALA A 156 13.44 0.67 -6.40
N PRO A 157 12.49 0.63 -7.37
CA PRO A 157 12.82 0.31 -8.77
C PRO A 157 13.80 1.31 -9.39
N LEU A 158 13.59 2.62 -9.13
CA LEU A 158 14.49 3.68 -9.58
C LEU A 158 15.90 3.51 -8.99
N ALA A 159 15.97 3.32 -7.67
CA ALA A 159 17.23 3.13 -6.97
C ALA A 159 17.96 1.86 -7.44
N LYS A 160 17.23 0.77 -7.70
CA LYS A 160 17.79 -0.47 -8.24
C LYS A 160 18.49 -0.24 -9.57
N VAL A 161 17.82 0.37 -10.54
CA VAL A 161 18.42 0.57 -11.86
C VAL A 161 19.58 1.55 -11.82
N ILE A 162 19.49 2.62 -11.04
CA ILE A 162 20.63 3.53 -10.87
C ILE A 162 21.81 2.78 -10.23
N ASN A 163 21.56 1.98 -9.19
CA ASN A 163 22.61 1.25 -8.47
C ASN A 163 23.26 0.14 -9.32
N ASP A 164 22.46 -0.63 -10.06
CA ASP A 164 22.95 -1.72 -10.91
C ASP A 164 23.89 -1.19 -12.01
N ASN A 165 23.64 0.02 -12.52
CA ASN A 165 24.42 0.61 -13.60
C ASN A 165 25.59 1.44 -13.09
N PHE A 166 25.36 2.32 -12.12
CA PHE A 166 26.29 3.38 -11.74
C PHE A 166 26.81 3.32 -10.30
N HIS A 167 26.27 2.41 -9.49
CA HIS A 167 26.52 2.25 -8.05
C HIS A 167 26.25 3.51 -7.25
N ILE A 168 25.22 3.46 -6.42
CA ILE A 168 24.90 4.56 -5.51
C ILE A 168 25.90 4.50 -4.35
N VAL A 169 26.57 5.62 -4.09
CA VAL A 169 27.44 5.79 -2.93
C VAL A 169 26.63 6.25 -1.73
N GLU A 170 25.82 7.29 -1.92
CA GLU A 170 24.89 7.83 -0.92
C GLU A 170 23.78 8.62 -1.61
N GLY A 171 22.66 8.82 -0.92
CA GLY A 171 21.57 9.62 -1.45
C GLY A 171 20.55 10.08 -0.41
N LEU A 172 19.90 11.18 -0.74
CA LEU A 172 18.82 11.78 0.02
C LEU A 172 17.57 11.82 -0.83
N MET A 173 16.46 11.37 -0.25
CA MET A 173 15.16 11.38 -0.88
C MET A 173 14.22 12.37 -0.19
N THR A 174 13.51 13.15 -0.98
CA THR A 174 12.33 13.90 -0.56
C THR A 174 11.13 13.31 -1.28
N THR A 175 10.05 13.01 -0.58
CA THR A 175 8.76 12.75 -1.23
C THR A 175 7.83 13.92 -1.01
N VAL A 176 7.43 14.58 -2.11
CA VAL A 176 6.33 15.54 -2.10
C VAL A 176 5.06 14.72 -2.26
N HIS A 177 4.33 14.56 -1.17
CA HIS A 177 3.34 13.51 -1.02
C HIS A 177 1.96 14.11 -0.78
N ALA A 178 0.93 13.57 -1.43
CA ALA A 178 -0.45 13.90 -1.10
C ALA A 178 -0.75 13.70 0.40
N PHE A 179 -1.66 14.50 0.97
CA PHE A 179 -2.16 14.18 2.31
C PHE A 179 -2.96 12.87 2.28
N THR A 180 -3.07 12.22 3.44
CA THR A 180 -3.71 10.91 3.60
C THR A 180 -4.72 10.96 4.74
N ALA A 181 -5.45 9.86 4.96
CA ALA A 181 -6.50 9.78 5.98
C ALA A 181 -6.01 9.99 7.43
N THR A 182 -4.69 9.96 7.69
CA THR A 182 -4.14 10.21 9.02
C THR A 182 -4.07 11.71 9.37
N GLN A 183 -3.91 12.58 8.36
CA GLN A 183 -3.88 14.04 8.55
C GLN A 183 -5.29 14.60 8.83
N LYS A 184 -5.34 15.84 9.31
CA LYS A 184 -6.59 16.50 9.75
C LYS A 184 -7.08 17.51 8.73
N THR A 185 -8.41 17.70 8.69
CA THR A 185 -9.05 18.74 7.86
C THR A 185 -8.75 20.13 8.42
N VAL A 186 -8.80 20.28 9.73
CA VAL A 186 -8.45 21.48 10.50
C VAL A 186 -7.44 21.13 11.60
N ASP A 187 -6.82 22.14 12.21
CA ASP A 187 -5.85 21.93 13.29
C ASP A 187 -6.45 21.09 14.43
N GLY A 188 -5.78 20.00 14.81
CA GLY A 188 -6.27 19.07 15.83
C GLY A 188 -5.21 18.08 16.35
N PRO A 189 -5.57 17.22 17.33
CA PRO A 189 -4.61 16.33 17.98
C PRO A 189 -4.03 15.25 17.06
N SER A 190 -2.72 15.00 17.16
CA SER A 190 -1.99 14.00 16.37
C SER A 190 -0.89 13.26 17.16
N GLY A 191 -1.13 13.02 18.45
CA GLY A 191 -0.20 12.31 19.33
C GLY A 191 1.21 12.93 19.31
N LYS A 192 2.24 12.12 19.01
CA LYS A 192 3.64 12.58 18.89
C LYS A 192 3.99 13.20 17.54
N LEU A 193 3.11 13.11 16.53
CA LEU A 193 3.32 13.66 15.19
C LEU A 193 2.65 15.04 15.10
N TRP A 194 3.17 16.02 15.83
CA TRP A 194 2.51 17.33 16.01
C TRP A 194 2.21 18.05 14.69
N ARG A 195 3.11 17.96 13.71
CA ARG A 195 2.93 18.62 12.40
C ARG A 195 1.77 18.03 11.59
N ASP A 196 1.53 16.73 11.71
CA ASP A 196 0.41 16.02 11.05
C ASP A 196 -0.96 16.44 11.63
N GLY A 197 -0.97 17.11 12.78
CA GLY A 197 -2.16 17.69 13.38
C GLY A 197 -2.61 18.98 12.72
N ARG A 198 -1.80 19.61 11.85
CA ARG A 198 -2.17 20.83 11.14
C ARG A 198 -3.13 20.54 9.98
N GLY A 199 -3.99 21.51 9.64
CA GLY A 199 -4.94 21.39 8.53
C GLY A 199 -4.26 21.07 7.20
N ALA A 200 -4.50 19.87 6.66
CA ALA A 200 -3.79 19.34 5.50
C ALA A 200 -4.09 20.07 4.19
N GLY A 201 -5.29 20.64 4.05
CA GLY A 201 -5.67 21.42 2.86
C GLY A 201 -5.02 22.79 2.78
N GLN A 202 -4.29 23.22 3.82
CA GLN A 202 -3.78 24.59 3.97
C GLN A 202 -2.26 24.67 4.18
N ASN A 203 -1.59 23.52 4.34
CA ASN A 203 -0.20 23.49 4.77
C ASN A 203 0.67 22.60 3.89
N ILE A 204 1.94 22.99 3.75
CA ILE A 204 3.03 22.07 3.44
C ILE A 204 3.55 21.53 4.78
N ILE A 205 3.42 20.24 5.02
CA ILE A 205 3.70 19.62 6.32
C ILE A 205 4.94 18.73 6.19
N PRO A 206 6.10 19.13 6.74
CA PRO A 206 7.26 18.24 6.77
C PRO A 206 7.03 17.09 7.74
N ALA A 207 7.31 15.87 7.29
CA ALA A 207 7.13 14.62 8.03
C ALA A 207 8.36 13.72 7.86
N SER A 208 8.64 12.88 8.85
CA SER A 208 9.62 11.81 8.71
C SER A 208 9.03 10.67 7.89
N THR A 209 9.88 9.92 7.19
CA THR A 209 9.49 8.70 6.48
C THR A 209 10.57 7.63 6.60
N GLY A 210 10.14 6.40 6.83
CA GLY A 210 11.03 5.23 6.78
C GLY A 210 11.28 4.72 5.37
N ALA A 211 10.65 5.30 4.34
CA ALA A 211 10.62 4.70 3.00
C ALA A 211 11.99 4.56 2.36
N ALA A 212 12.87 5.56 2.48
CA ALA A 212 14.25 5.49 1.97
C ALA A 212 15.07 4.44 2.72
N LYS A 213 14.94 4.36 4.06
CA LYS A 213 15.59 3.31 4.85
C LYS A 213 15.06 1.92 4.49
N ALA A 214 13.78 1.80 4.16
CA ALA A 214 13.18 0.54 3.72
C ALA A 214 13.71 0.07 2.36
N VAL A 215 14.26 0.96 1.51
CA VAL A 215 14.98 0.55 0.30
C VAL A 215 16.16 -0.34 0.65
N GLY A 216 16.90 -0.01 1.70
CA GLY A 216 18.01 -0.85 2.19
C GLY A 216 17.60 -2.25 2.66
N LYS A 217 16.32 -2.45 3.00
CA LYS A 217 15.78 -3.78 3.33
C LYS A 217 15.43 -4.60 2.09
N VAL A 218 14.97 -3.96 1.01
CA VAL A 218 14.59 -4.65 -0.24
C VAL A 218 15.76 -4.76 -1.23
N ILE A 219 16.73 -3.84 -1.15
CA ILE A 219 17.99 -3.83 -1.91
C ILE A 219 19.14 -3.74 -0.88
N PRO A 220 19.64 -4.88 -0.37
CA PRO A 220 20.64 -4.91 0.70
C PRO A 220 21.92 -4.11 0.40
N GLU A 221 22.33 -3.99 -0.87
CA GLU A 221 23.51 -3.22 -1.28
C GLU A 221 23.37 -1.71 -1.04
N LEU A 222 22.13 -1.23 -0.82
CA LEU A 222 21.79 0.16 -0.52
C LEU A 222 21.52 0.40 0.97
N ASN A 223 21.69 -0.61 1.83
CA ASN A 223 21.48 -0.45 3.26
C ASN A 223 22.45 0.59 3.85
N GLY A 224 21.90 1.55 4.58
CA GLY A 224 22.66 2.69 5.14
C GLY A 224 23.02 3.80 4.15
N LYS A 225 22.83 3.60 2.84
CA LYS A 225 23.19 4.60 1.81
C LYS A 225 22.09 5.62 1.51
N LEU A 226 20.84 5.26 1.78
CA LEU A 226 19.68 6.11 1.49
C LEU A 226 18.91 6.45 2.76
N THR A 227 18.63 7.74 2.92
CA THR A 227 17.67 8.25 3.91
C THR A 227 16.85 9.38 3.29
N GLY A 228 15.85 9.89 4.00
CA GLY A 228 14.99 10.90 3.42
C GLY A 228 13.89 11.41 4.33
N MET A 229 13.08 12.30 3.77
CA MET A 229 11.97 12.95 4.44
C MET A 229 10.76 13.08 3.49
N ALA A 230 9.63 13.55 4.01
CA ALA A 230 8.43 13.82 3.23
C ALA A 230 7.93 15.24 3.48
N PHE A 231 7.37 15.87 2.45
CA PHE A 231 6.48 17.02 2.60
C PHE A 231 5.08 16.59 2.18
N ARG A 232 4.12 16.61 3.11
CA ARG A 232 2.71 16.45 2.75
C ARG A 232 2.20 17.76 2.18
N VAL A 233 1.54 17.71 1.02
CA VAL A 233 1.03 18.89 0.32
C VAL A 233 -0.48 18.79 0.10
N PRO A 234 -1.19 19.92 -0.15
CA PRO A 234 -2.64 19.99 -0.36
C PRO A 234 -3.15 19.36 -1.68
N THR A 235 -2.72 18.14 -1.99
CA THR A 235 -3.24 17.35 -3.11
C THR A 235 -3.97 16.11 -2.59
N PRO A 236 -5.12 15.73 -3.18
CA PRO A 236 -5.94 14.62 -2.66
C PRO A 236 -5.37 13.23 -2.97
N ASN A 237 -4.51 13.13 -3.99
CA ASN A 237 -3.78 11.93 -4.38
C ASN A 237 -2.61 12.32 -5.29
N VAL A 238 -1.80 11.33 -5.67
CA VAL A 238 -0.57 11.44 -6.45
C VAL A 238 0.54 12.14 -5.65
N SER A 239 1.72 11.55 -5.74
CA SER A 239 2.92 11.97 -5.05
C SER A 239 4.11 11.86 -5.99
N VAL A 240 5.19 12.55 -5.69
CA VAL A 240 6.44 12.46 -6.44
C VAL A 240 7.60 12.19 -5.48
N VAL A 241 8.58 11.44 -5.98
CA VAL A 241 9.87 11.21 -5.33
C VAL A 241 10.91 12.08 -6.02
N ASP A 242 11.61 12.87 -5.23
CA ASP A 242 12.83 13.58 -5.59
C ASP A 242 14.01 12.84 -4.95
N LEU A 243 14.91 12.34 -5.79
CA LEU A 243 16.07 11.55 -5.37
C LEU A 243 17.35 12.24 -5.82
N THR A 244 18.12 12.73 -4.86
CA THR A 244 19.47 13.23 -5.08
C THR A 244 20.46 12.16 -4.63
N VAL A 245 21.34 11.71 -5.55
CA VAL A 245 22.31 10.65 -5.30
C VAL A 245 23.69 11.04 -5.80
N ARG A 246 24.72 10.59 -5.07
CA ARG A 246 26.09 10.56 -5.57
C ARG A 246 26.40 9.16 -6.11
N LEU A 247 26.90 9.11 -7.33
CA LEU A 247 27.21 7.88 -8.05
C LEU A 247 28.71 7.65 -8.07
N GLU A 248 29.11 6.38 -8.09
CA GLU A 248 30.51 5.99 -8.20
C GLU A 248 31.01 6.15 -9.64
N LYS A 249 30.19 5.73 -10.62
CA LYS A 249 30.52 5.85 -12.04
C LYS A 249 30.05 7.20 -12.61
N PRO A 250 30.85 7.86 -13.45
CA PRO A 250 30.43 9.09 -14.11
C PRO A 250 29.27 8.82 -15.06
N VAL A 251 28.35 9.78 -15.14
CA VAL A 251 27.16 9.68 -15.98
C VAL A 251 27.20 10.82 -16.99
N SER A 252 27.25 10.48 -18.28
CA SER A 252 27.00 11.47 -19.34
C SER A 252 25.50 11.80 -19.39
N SER A 253 25.11 12.83 -20.15
CA SER A 253 23.72 13.30 -20.34
C SER A 253 22.68 12.22 -20.72
N HIS A 254 23.10 10.97 -20.94
CA HIS A 254 22.28 9.78 -21.21
C HIS A 254 21.55 9.17 -20.01
N LEU A 255 21.68 9.68 -18.77
CA LEU A 255 20.88 9.19 -17.63
C LEU A 255 19.37 9.18 -17.97
N SER A 256 18.90 10.24 -18.62
CA SER A 256 17.52 10.38 -19.07
C SER A 256 17.09 9.25 -20.01
N ARG A 257 17.98 8.75 -20.88
CA ARG A 257 17.69 7.63 -21.81
C ARG A 257 17.63 6.29 -21.08
N LEU A 258 18.44 6.09 -20.04
CA LEU A 258 18.35 4.90 -19.19
C LEU A 258 17.05 4.91 -18.37
N LEU A 259 16.67 6.06 -17.83
CA LEU A 259 15.39 6.25 -17.13
C LEU A 259 14.17 6.09 -18.08
N LEU A 260 14.28 6.49 -19.35
CA LEU A 260 13.26 6.19 -20.37
C LEU A 260 13.10 4.68 -20.62
N ARG A 261 14.16 3.88 -20.48
CA ARG A 261 14.06 2.42 -20.60
C ARG A 261 13.40 1.75 -19.39
N LEU A 262 13.41 2.38 -18.21
CA LEU A 262 12.61 1.93 -17.07
C LEU A 262 11.12 2.01 -17.35
N GLN A 263 10.66 3.04 -18.08
CA GLN A 263 9.25 3.15 -18.51
C GLN A 263 8.84 2.07 -19.50
N LEU A 264 9.79 1.45 -20.21
CA LEU A 264 9.54 0.49 -21.29
C LEU A 264 9.75 -0.99 -20.88
N LYS A 265 10.21 -1.24 -19.64
CA LYS A 265 10.57 -2.58 -19.15
C LYS A 265 9.66 -3.15 -18.07
N ASP A 266 8.47 -2.57 -17.85
CA ASP A 266 7.39 -3.32 -17.18
C ASP A 266 6.47 -3.94 -18.25
N PRO A 267 6.17 -5.26 -18.17
CA PRO A 267 5.18 -5.93 -19.02
C PRO A 267 3.72 -5.54 -18.73
#